data_AF-A0A7J3BFJ4-F1
#
_entry.id   AF-A0A7J3BFJ4-F1
#
_cell.length_a   1.000
_cell.length_b   1.000
_cell.length_c   1.000
_cell.angle_alpha   90.00
_cell.angle_beta   90.00
_cell.angle_gamma   90.00
#
_symmetry.space_group_name_H-M   'P 1'
#
loop_
_entity.id
_entity.type
_entity.pdbx_description
1 polymer ?
#
loop_
_entity_poly.entity_id
_entity_poly.type
_entity_poly.pdbx_seq_one_letter_code
_entity_poly.pdbx_strand_id
1 'polypeptide(L)' 'MRKCPYCDHVGEFKVLKTWKFRFYNVERLECPNCKGVFNYYSGISPRGKKSEFIIRVKPKAKTITK' A
#
# COMPACT_ATOMS: atom_id res chain seq x y z
N MET A 1 8.35 3.31 10.59
CA MET A 1 7.22 4.21 10.22
C MET A 1 7.19 4.38 8.71
N ARG A 2 6.01 4.55 8.11
CA ARG A 2 5.82 4.67 6.65
C ARG A 2 5.44 6.12 6.32
N LYS A 3 5.61 6.53 5.07
CA LYS A 3 5.20 7.87 4.59
C LYS A 3 3.98 7.73 3.68
N CYS A 4 2.93 8.52 3.94
CA CYS A 4 1.75 8.55 3.09
C CYS A 4 2.14 9.08 1.70
N PRO A 5 1.82 8.36 0.60
CA PRO A 5 2.17 8.81 -0.74
C PRO A 5 1.27 9.94 -1.25
N TYR A 6 0.28 10.38 -0.47
CA TYR A 6 -0.70 11.41 -0.87
C TYR A 6 -0.54 12.72 -0.12
N CYS A 7 -0.24 12.69 1.19
CA CYS A 7 -0.15 13.89 2.04
C CYS A 7 1.14 13.96 2.87
N ASP A 8 2.12 13.10 2.58
CA ASP A 8 3.43 13.06 3.22
C ASP A 8 3.47 12.79 4.73
N HIS A 9 2.32 12.58 5.38
CA HIS A 9 2.23 12.17 6.79
C HIS A 9 3.08 10.93 7.07
N VAL A 10 3.89 10.97 8.12
CA VAL A 10 4.73 9.85 8.58
C VAL A 10 4.17 9.33 9.89
N GLY A 11 3.86 8.03 9.94
CA GLY A 11 3.29 7.44 11.14
C GLY A 11 2.86 5.99 10.96
N GLU A 12 1.92 5.59 11.81
CA GLU A 12 1.21 4.33 11.69
C GLU A 12 -0.04 4.51 10.83
N PHE A 13 -0.37 3.46 10.07
CA PHE A 13 -1.48 3.47 9.14
C PHE A 13 -2.41 2.33 9.51
N LYS A 14 -3.71 2.55 9.33
CA LYS A 14 -4.70 1.51 9.57
C LYS A 14 -4.58 0.44 8.50
N VAL A 15 -4.35 -0.80 8.89
CA VAL A 15 -4.34 -1.94 7.99
C VAL A 15 -5.79 -2.31 7.64
N LEU A 16 -6.14 -2.20 6.36
CA LEU A 16 -7.47 -2.56 5.85
C LEU A 16 -7.53 -4.02 5.39
N LYS A 17 -6.46 -4.52 4.78
CA LYS A 17 -6.38 -5.88 4.25
C LYS A 17 -4.92 -6.31 4.09
N THR A 18 -4.64 -7.59 4.28
CA THR A 18 -3.34 -8.19 3.98
C THR A 18 -3.49 -9.34 2.98
N TRP A 19 -2.48 -9.56 2.14
CA TRP A 19 -2.40 -10.74 1.24
C TRP A 19 -0.96 -11.00 0.80
N LYS A 20 -0.72 -12.18 0.21
CA LYS A 20 0.55 -12.54 -0.42
C LYS A 20 0.50 -12.26 -1.92
N PHE A 21 1.59 -11.70 -2.46
CA PHE A 21 1.79 -11.58 -3.90
C PHE A 21 3.21 -12.01 -4.25
N ARG A 22 3.37 -13.20 -4.84
CA ARG A 22 4.68 -13.85 -5.02
C ARG A 22 5.41 -13.92 -3.66
N PHE A 23 6.62 -13.38 -3.57
CA PHE A 23 7.41 -13.32 -2.34
C PHE A 23 7.10 -12.11 -1.45
N TYR A 24 6.15 -11.25 -1.84
CA TYR A 24 5.76 -10.07 -1.07
C TYR A 24 4.60 -10.37 -0.12
N ASN A 25 4.72 -9.87 1.12
CA ASN A 25 3.59 -9.50 1.96
C ASN A 25 3.09 -8.14 1.51
N VAL A 26 1.79 -8.04 1.24
CA VAL A 26 1.15 -6.79 0.84
C VAL A 26 0.16 -6.38 1.91
N GLU A 27 0.28 -5.15 2.37
CA GLU A 27 -0.65 -4.50 3.29
C GLU A 27 -1.35 -3.36 2.55
N ARG A 28 -2.68 -3.38 2.50
CA ARG A 28 -3.46 -2.21 2.12
C ARG A 28 -3.68 -1.35 3.35
N LEU A 29 -3.22 -0.12 3.28
CA LEU A 29 -3.14 0.83 4.37
C LEU A 29 -4.02 2.04 4.09
N GLU A 30 -4.63 2.60 5.14
CA GLU A 30 -5.36 3.85 5.13
C GLU A 30 -4.62 4.91 5.96
N CYS A 31 -4.44 6.10 5.39
CA CYS A 31 -3.86 7.23 6.11
C CYS A 31 -4.84 7.82 7.12
N PRO A 32 -4.47 7.94 8.41
CA PRO A 32 -5.33 8.57 9.40
C PRO A 32 -5.59 10.04 9.08
N ASN A 33 -4.60 10.73 8.47
CA ASN A 33 -4.64 12.15 8.14
C ASN A 33 -5.51 12.47 6.91
N CYS A 34 -5.25 11.87 5.74
CA CYS A 34 -5.97 12.22 4.49
C CYS A 34 -6.98 11.16 4.01
N LYS A 35 -7.14 10.05 4.74
CA LYS A 35 -7.95 8.87 4.34
C LYS A 35 -7.54 8.22 3.02
N GLY A 36 -6.40 8.60 2.45
CA GLY A 36 -5.86 8.00 1.25
C GLY A 36 -5.50 6.53 1.46
N VAL A 37 -5.91 5.67 0.54
CA VAL A 37 -5.65 4.22 0.58
C VAL A 37 -4.52 3.86 -0.37
N PHE A 38 -3.50 3.18 0.14
CA PHE A 38 -2.33 2.75 -0.64
C PHE A 38 -1.89 1.34 -0.24
N ASN A 39 -1.04 0.73 -1.05
CA ASN A 39 -0.48 -0.59 -0.74
C ASN A 39 0.99 -0.45 -0.35
N TYR A 40 1.40 -1.18 0.67
CA TYR A 40 2.78 -1.38 1.08
C TYR A 40 3.20 -2.81 0.78
N TYR A 41 4.29 -2.97 0.04
CA TYR A 41 4.89 -4.24 -0.31
C TYR A 41 6.16 -4.43 0.52
N SER A 42 6.32 -5.59 1.13
CA SER A 42 7.56 -5.99 1.79
C SER A 42 7.84 -7.47 1.58
N GLY A 43 9.10 -7.84 1.35
CA GLY A 43 9.46 -9.23 1.18
C GLY A 43 10.93 -9.46 0.94
N ILE A 44 11.31 -10.72 0.95
CA ILE A 44 12.66 -11.18 0.61
C ILE A 44 12.53 -11.96 -0.70
N SER A 45 13.21 -11.50 -1.75
CA SER A 45 13.24 -12.21 -3.04
C SER A 45 13.85 -13.61 -2.88
N PRO A 46 13.60 -14.55 -3.80
CA PRO A 46 14.24 -15.87 -3.78
C PRO A 46 15.78 -15.80 -3.78
N ARG A 47 16.37 -14.68 -4.22
CA ARG A 47 17.82 -14.42 -4.18
C ARG A 47 18.29 -13.80 -2.86
N GLY A 48 17.47 -13.81 -1.81
CA GLY A 48 17.80 -13.26 -0.49
C GLY A 48 17.73 -11.73 -0.37
N LYS A 49 17.50 -10.99 -1.46
CA LYS A 49 17.42 -9.52 -1.41
C LYS A 49 16.09 -9.06 -0.80
N LYS A 50 16.17 -8.26 0.26
CA LYS A 50 15.03 -7.56 0.88
C LYS A 50 14.56 -6.41 -0.01
N SER A 51 13.24 -6.25 -0.16
CA SER A 51 12.61 -5.19 -0.96
C SER A 51 11.36 -4.68 -0.25
N GLU A 52 11.23 -3.35 -0.14
CA GLU A 52 10.10 -2.67 0.47
C GLU A 52 9.74 -1.42 -0.36
N PHE A 53 8.46 -1.24 -0.71
CA PHE A 53 8.00 -0.08 -1.47
C PHE A 53 6.50 0.18 -1.32
N ILE A 54 6.06 1.39 -1.67
CA ILE A 54 4.67 1.85 -1.62
C ILE A 54 4.14 2.06 -3.03
N ILE A 55 2.91 1.60 -3.29
CA ILE A 55 2.18 1.88 -4.52
C ILE A 55 0.89 2.64 -4.20
N ARG A 56 0.67 3.77 -4.88
CA ARG A 56 -0.62 4.49 -4.87
C ARG A 56 -1.68 3.61 -5.54
N VAL A 57 -2.81 3.39 -4.86
CA VAL A 57 -3.96 2.74 -5.50
C VAL A 57 -4.70 3.84 -6.27
N LYS A 58 -4.70 3.78 -7.60
CA LYS A 58 -5.58 4.63 -8.41
C LYS A 58 -7.02 4.11 -8.26
N PRO A 59 -8.02 4.99 -8.09
CA PRO A 59 -9.42 4.59 -8.20
C PRO A 59 -9.61 3.89 -9.55
N LYS A 60 -10.28 2.73 -9.58
CA LYS A 60 -10.83 2.24 -10.85
C LYS A 60 -11.78 3.32 -11.35
N ALA A 61 -11.64 3.73 -12.61
CA ALA A 61 -12.62 4.62 -13.23
C ALA A 61 -13.99 4.00 -13.00
N LYS A 62 -14.92 4.77 -12.40
CA LYS A 62 -16.30 4.31 -12.30
C LYS A 62 -16.80 4.25 -13.73
N THR A 63 -17.02 3.05 -14.26
CA THR A 63 -17.78 2.90 -15.49
C THR A 63 -19.16 3.46 -15.19
N ILE A 64 -19.44 4.67 -15.67
CA ILE A 64 -20.82 5.20 -15.66
C ILE A 64 -21.53 4.40 -16.73
N THR A 65 -22.16 3.29 -16.35
CA THR A 65 -23.19 2.66 -17.17
C THR A 65 -24.34 3.67 -17.27
N LYS A 66 -24.47 4.29 -18.44
CA LYS A 66 -25.65 5.05 -18.83
C LYS A 66 -26.83 4.11 -19.02
#